data_AF-A0A6N6NBA6-F1
#
_entry.id   AF-A0A6N6NBA6-F1
#
_cell.length_a   1.000
_cell.length_b   1.000
_cell.length_c   1.000
_cell.angle_alpha   90.00
_cell.angle_beta   90.00
_cell.angle_gamma   90.00
#
_symmetry.space_group_name_H-M   'P 1'
#
loop_
_entity.id
_entity.type
_entity.pdbx_description
1 polymer ?
#
loop_
_entity_poly.entity_id
_entity_poly.type
_entity_poly.pdbx_seq_one_letter_code
_entity_poly.pdbx_strand_id
1 'polypeptide(L)'
;MHPPDNATLCTICGHVFWGETCIVPGPDGPQLCVATQTADFQCTRCGKCCRTLDFHRDCVAEDVQVWRDAGRNDILEWVHRDGQGNLRIWYRPGTDLLAEICPWLEEAHGLWTCGIHELKPAVCRDYPGTRKHAFMTGCPTALV
;
A
#
# COMPACT_ATOMS: atom_id res chain seq x y z
N MET A 1 -14.92 -29.11 12.64
CA MET A 1 -14.92 -28.53 11.28
C MET A 1 -13.64 -29.02 10.61
N HIS A 2 -13.75 -29.76 9.50
CA HIS A 2 -12.57 -30.25 8.78
C HIS A 2 -12.09 -29.16 7.82
N PRO A 3 -10.79 -28.81 7.80
CA PRO A 3 -10.27 -27.86 6.82
C PRO A 3 -10.48 -28.42 5.40
N PRO A 4 -10.78 -27.56 4.40
CA PRO A 4 -10.88 -28.00 3.01
C PRO A 4 -9.56 -28.58 2.53
N ASP A 5 -9.60 -29.47 1.54
CA ASP A 5 -8.39 -29.92 0.87
C ASP A 5 -7.71 -28.79 0.08
N ASN A 6 -6.47 -29.04 -0.33
CA ASN A 6 -5.65 -28.06 -1.03
C ASN A 6 -6.27 -27.56 -2.34
N ALA A 7 -6.95 -28.43 -3.10
CA ALA A 7 -7.58 -28.06 -4.37
C ALA A 7 -8.77 -27.12 -4.15
N THR A 8 -9.58 -27.43 -3.15
CA THR A 8 -10.71 -26.61 -2.71
C THR A 8 -10.22 -25.28 -2.17
N LEU A 9 -9.15 -25.28 -1.37
CA LEU A 9 -8.55 -24.05 -0.85
C LEU A 9 -8.03 -23.13 -1.96
N CYS A 10 -7.28 -23.66 -2.93
CA CYS A 10 -6.86 -22.90 -4.12
C CYS A 10 -8.07 -22.30 -4.85
N THR A 11 -9.11 -23.09 -5.10
CA THR A 11 -10.33 -22.62 -5.79
C THR A 11 -10.99 -21.46 -5.04
N ILE A 12 -11.21 -21.61 -3.73
CA ILE A 12 -11.80 -20.56 -2.89
C ILE A 12 -10.92 -19.31 -2.92
N CYS A 13 -9.61 -19.45 -2.73
CA CYS A 13 -8.71 -18.32 -2.70
C CYS A 13 -8.59 -17.63 -4.06
N GLY A 14 -8.63 -18.36 -5.17
CA GLY A 14 -8.66 -17.76 -6.51
C GLY A 14 -9.88 -16.87 -6.70
N HIS A 15 -11.06 -17.31 -6.23
CA HIS A 15 -12.28 -16.50 -6.26
C HIS A 15 -12.24 -15.31 -5.28
N VAL A 16 -11.67 -15.50 -4.09
CA VAL A 16 -11.62 -14.44 -3.08
C VAL A 16 -10.61 -13.36 -3.46
N PHE A 17 -9.43 -13.73 -3.95
CA PHE A 17 -8.35 -12.78 -4.23
C PHE A 17 -8.29 -12.32 -5.68
N TRP A 18 -9.12 -12.90 -6.56
CA TRP A 18 -9.08 -12.69 -8.02
C TRP A 18 -7.69 -12.93 -8.58
N GLY A 19 -7.06 -13.99 -8.09
CA GLY A 19 -5.67 -14.34 -8.29
C GLY A 19 -5.54 -15.74 -8.87
N GLU A 20 -4.47 -15.99 -9.63
CA GLU A 20 -4.06 -17.37 -9.85
C GLU A 20 -3.52 -17.94 -8.54
N THR A 21 -3.81 -19.20 -8.26
CA THR A 21 -3.41 -19.83 -7.01
C THR A 21 -2.79 -21.19 -7.25
N CYS A 22 -1.78 -21.52 -6.47
CA CYS A 22 -1.18 -22.84 -6.47
C CYS A 22 -0.68 -23.21 -5.07
N ILE A 23 -0.40 -24.50 -4.87
CA ILE A 23 0.31 -24.95 -3.68
C ILE A 23 1.80 -25.03 -4.02
N VAL A 24 2.61 -24.42 -3.18
CA VAL A 24 4.07 -24.43 -3.28
C VAL A 24 4.68 -25.10 -2.04
N PRO A 25 5.88 -25.72 -2.14
CA PRO A 25 6.62 -26.14 -0.97
C PRO A 25 6.98 -24.94 -0.09
N GLY A 26 6.72 -25.02 1.21
CA GLY A 26 7.13 -24.04 2.21
C GLY A 26 7.94 -24.69 3.35
N PRO A 27 8.52 -23.86 4.24
CA PRO A 27 9.38 -24.34 5.33
C PRO A 27 8.67 -25.30 6.30
N ASP A 28 7.36 -25.12 6.50
CA ASP A 28 6.54 -25.92 7.41
C ASP A 28 5.55 -26.84 6.67
N GLY A 29 5.83 -27.14 5.40
CA GLY A 29 4.97 -27.95 4.53
C GLY A 29 4.33 -27.13 3.38
N PRO A 30 3.32 -27.70 2.70
CA PRO A 30 2.70 -27.05 1.55
C PRO A 30 2.01 -25.74 1.92
N GLN A 31 2.29 -24.67 1.17
CA GLN A 31 1.72 -23.33 1.36
C GLN A 31 0.90 -22.91 0.14
N LEU A 32 -0.16 -22.13 0.39
CA LEU A 32 -0.93 -21.50 -0.68
C LEU A 32 -0.18 -20.26 -1.18
N CYS A 33 0.08 -20.22 -2.48
CA CYS A 33 0.53 -19.04 -3.20
C CYS A 33 -0.67 -18.40 -3.92
N VAL A 34 -0.75 -17.07 -3.86
CA VAL A 34 -1.72 -16.26 -4.61
C VAL A 34 -0.95 -15.24 -5.42
N ALA A 35 -1.07 -15.30 -6.75
CA ALA A 35 -0.46 -14.33 -7.64
C ALA A 35 -1.11 -12.94 -7.46
N THR A 36 -0.29 -11.91 -7.31
CA THR A 36 -0.76 -10.53 -7.12
C THR A 36 -1.34 -9.92 -8.40
N GLN A 37 -0.89 -10.40 -9.57
CA GLN A 37 -1.26 -9.92 -10.91
C GLN A 37 -0.91 -8.43 -11.13
N THR A 38 0.24 -7.99 -10.63
CA THR A 38 0.66 -6.58 -10.66
C THR A 38 1.91 -6.31 -11.53
N ALA A 39 2.45 -7.33 -12.19
CA ALA A 39 3.72 -7.22 -12.94
C ALA A 39 3.67 -6.19 -14.08
N ASP A 40 2.50 -5.99 -14.69
CA ASP A 40 2.22 -5.05 -15.78
C ASP A 40 1.57 -3.74 -15.29
N PHE A 41 1.37 -3.58 -13.98
CA PHE A 41 0.68 -2.41 -13.44
C PHE A 41 1.52 -1.14 -13.63
N GLN A 42 0.90 -0.10 -14.22
CA GLN A 42 1.50 1.22 -14.36
C GLN A 42 0.57 2.32 -13.82
N CYS A 43 1.12 3.17 -12.95
CA CYS A 43 0.39 4.29 -12.39
C CYS A 43 0.12 5.34 -13.47
N THR A 44 -1.16 5.57 -13.76
CA THR A 44 -1.63 6.58 -14.73
C THR A 44 -1.81 7.97 -14.10
N ARG A 45 -1.37 8.17 -12.85
CA ARG A 45 -1.50 9.45 -12.13
C ARG A 45 -2.95 9.92 -11.96
N CYS A 46 -3.90 8.98 -11.88
CA CYS A 46 -5.32 9.27 -11.63
C CYS A 46 -5.62 9.78 -10.20
N GLY A 47 -4.68 9.59 -9.27
CA GLY A 47 -4.78 10.02 -7.88
C GLY A 47 -5.82 9.28 -7.03
N LYS A 48 -6.45 8.21 -7.51
CA LYS A 48 -7.49 7.47 -6.76
C LYS A 48 -6.91 6.84 -5.49
N CYS A 49 -5.87 6.03 -5.62
CA CYS A 49 -5.20 5.43 -4.46
C CYS A 49 -4.64 6.48 -3.50
N CYS A 50 -4.00 7.54 -4.01
CA CYS A 50 -3.43 8.61 -3.20
C CYS A 50 -4.46 9.36 -2.34
N ARG A 51 -5.75 9.30 -2.69
CA ARG A 51 -6.84 9.99 -1.99
C ARG A 51 -7.75 9.06 -1.19
N THR A 52 -7.66 7.75 -1.39
CA THR A 52 -8.63 6.78 -0.84
C THR A 52 -7.97 5.74 0.06
N LEU A 53 -6.67 5.51 -0.06
CA LEU A 53 -5.94 4.64 0.87
C LEU A 53 -5.86 5.30 2.25
N ASP A 54 -6.13 4.52 3.30
CA ASP A 54 -5.81 4.90 4.67
C ASP A 54 -4.33 4.65 4.96
N PHE A 55 -3.44 5.44 4.33
CA PHE A 55 -2.00 5.31 4.51
C PHE A 55 -1.51 5.75 5.89
N HIS A 56 -2.37 6.35 6.73
CA HIS A 56 -1.95 6.98 7.97
C HIS A 56 -1.38 5.99 8.99
N ARG A 57 -1.78 4.72 8.86
CA ARG A 57 -1.47 3.66 9.81
C ARG A 57 -0.29 2.78 9.42
N ASP A 58 0.16 2.88 8.18
CA ASP A 58 1.08 1.92 7.55
C ASP A 58 2.50 2.48 7.37
N CYS A 59 2.96 3.30 8.32
CA CYS A 59 4.34 3.76 8.35
C CYS A 59 5.20 2.74 9.10
N VAL A 60 6.27 2.25 8.47
CA VAL A 60 7.23 1.35 9.10
C VAL A 60 8.49 2.10 9.54
N ALA A 61 9.32 1.48 10.38
CA ALA A 61 10.54 2.11 10.88
C ALA A 61 11.56 2.38 9.77
N GLU A 62 11.56 1.52 8.75
CA GLU A 62 12.38 1.61 7.56
C GLU A 62 12.07 2.86 6.74
N ASP A 63 10.79 3.29 6.67
CA ASP A 63 10.41 4.53 5.99
C ASP A 63 11.06 5.74 6.67
N VAL A 64 10.99 5.79 8.01
CA VAL A 64 11.61 6.84 8.81
C VAL A 64 13.12 6.85 8.67
N GLN A 65 13.75 5.67 8.62
CA GLN A 65 15.19 5.55 8.42
C GLN A 65 15.61 6.10 7.06
N VAL A 66 14.90 5.73 5.99
CA VAL A 66 15.13 6.26 4.64
C VAL A 66 15.04 7.79 4.61
N TRP A 67 14.05 8.39 5.28
CA TRP A 67 13.90 9.85 5.33
C TRP A 67 15.02 10.53 6.13
N ARG A 68 15.49 9.92 7.22
CA ARG A 68 16.64 10.41 8.00
C ARG A 68 17.92 10.37 7.19
N ASP A 69 18.18 9.25 6.51
CA ASP A 69 19.38 9.08 5.69
C ASP A 69 19.39 10.04 4.50
N ALA A 70 18.20 10.37 3.97
CA ALA A 70 18.02 11.38 2.93
C ALA A 70 18.03 12.83 3.45
N GLY A 71 18.15 13.06 4.77
CA GLY A 71 18.14 14.40 5.38
C GLY A 71 16.81 15.15 5.23
N ARG A 72 15.69 14.45 5.01
CA ARG A 72 14.36 15.01 4.75
C ARG A 72 13.60 15.29 6.03
N ASN A 73 14.09 16.27 6.79
CA ASN A 73 13.45 16.73 8.03
C ASN A 73 12.02 17.23 7.78
N ASP A 74 11.77 17.82 6.61
CA ASP A 74 10.45 18.25 6.16
C ASP A 74 9.44 17.11 6.02
N ILE A 75 9.89 15.87 5.77
CA ILE A 75 9.03 14.67 5.81
C ILE A 75 8.88 14.18 7.26
N LEU A 76 9.97 14.16 8.01
CA LEU A 76 10.01 13.68 9.40
C LEU A 76 9.09 14.48 10.33
N GLU A 77 8.88 15.77 10.06
CA GLU A 77 7.93 16.63 10.80
C GLU A 77 6.47 16.14 10.72
N TRP A 78 6.12 15.31 9.73
CA TRP A 78 4.78 14.75 9.56
C TRP A 78 4.61 13.36 10.17
N VAL A 79 5.66 12.83 10.81
CA VAL A 79 5.68 11.51 11.44
C VAL A 79 5.35 11.64 12.92
N HIS A 80 4.39 10.86 13.38
CA HIS A 80 3.97 10.83 14.77
C HIS A 80 4.07 9.42 15.35
N ARG A 81 4.12 9.32 16.68
CA ARG A 81 3.97 8.04 17.41
C ARG A 81 2.68 8.09 18.20
N ASP A 82 1.77 7.16 17.95
CA ASP A 82 0.55 7.07 18.75
C ASP A 82 0.83 6.63 20.19
N GLY A 83 -0.20 6.60 21.03
CA GLY A 83 -0.08 6.23 22.44
C GLY A 83 0.40 4.79 22.70
N GLN A 84 0.45 3.96 21.65
CA GLN A 84 0.98 2.59 21.68
C GLN A 84 2.39 2.50 21.08
N GLY A 85 2.97 3.64 20.66
CA GLY A 85 4.31 3.74 20.09
C GLY A 85 4.39 3.42 18.60
N ASN A 86 3.27 3.16 17.92
CA ASN A 86 3.25 2.87 16.49
C ASN A 86 3.52 4.15 15.69
N LEU A 87 4.30 4.02 14.62
CA LEU A 87 4.54 5.13 13.70
C LEU A 87 3.30 5.41 12.87
N ARG A 88 2.97 6.69 12.74
CA ARG A 88 1.85 7.20 11.96
C ARG A 88 2.33 8.35 11.09
N ILE A 89 1.66 8.51 9.97
CA ILE A 89 1.81 9.61 9.01
C ILE A 89 0.40 10.05 8.61
N TRP A 90 0.14 11.10 7.85
CA TRP A 90 0.76 12.41 7.87
C TRP A 90 0.05 13.26 8.92
N TYR A 91 0.74 13.61 10.00
CA TYR A 91 0.23 14.55 11.01
C TYR A 91 0.64 15.97 10.64
N ARG A 92 -0.27 16.93 10.77
CA ARG A 92 0.04 18.34 10.51
C ARG A 92 1.14 18.78 11.51
N PRO A 93 2.30 19.28 11.04
CA PRO A 93 3.41 19.62 11.92
C PRO A 93 3.02 20.55 13.05
N GLY A 94 3.49 20.26 14.26
CA GLY A 94 3.17 21.02 15.47
C GLY A 94 1.78 20.75 16.06
N THR A 95 1.04 19.75 15.56
CA THR A 95 -0.28 19.37 16.07
C THR A 95 -0.45 17.85 16.15
N ASP A 96 -1.48 17.40 16.87
CA ASP A 96 -1.91 15.99 16.90
C ASP A 96 -3.04 15.70 15.88
N LEU A 97 -3.18 16.54 14.85
CA LEU A 97 -4.22 16.41 13.83
C LEU A 97 -3.69 15.70 12.58
N LEU A 98 -4.45 14.69 12.13
CA LEU A 98 -4.20 14.05 10.83
C LEU A 98 -4.47 15.05 9.70
N ALA A 99 -3.61 15.01 8.68
CA ALA A 99 -3.88 15.70 7.43
C ALA A 99 -5.06 15.03 6.72
N GLU A 100 -6.06 15.81 6.33
CA GLU A 100 -7.24 15.32 5.57
C GLU A 100 -6.85 14.80 4.19
N ILE A 101 -5.77 15.32 3.63
CA ILE A 101 -5.20 14.93 2.33
C ILE A 101 -3.69 14.76 2.54
N CYS A 102 -3.08 13.84 1.78
CA CYS A 102 -1.63 13.69 1.75
C CYS A 102 -0.95 15.04 1.43
N PRO A 103 -0.03 15.54 2.27
CA PRO A 103 0.59 16.85 2.08
C PRO A 103 1.55 16.89 0.89
N TRP A 104 1.96 15.73 0.40
CA TRP A 104 2.85 15.56 -0.75
C TRP A 104 2.10 15.35 -2.06
N LEU A 105 0.76 15.39 -2.03
CA LEU A 105 -0.06 15.13 -3.19
C LEU A 105 -0.41 16.45 -3.88
N GLU A 106 0.02 16.56 -5.13
CA GLU A 106 -0.23 17.73 -5.98
C GLU A 106 -1.12 17.35 -7.15
N GLU A 107 -1.92 18.30 -7.62
CA GLU A 107 -2.78 18.17 -8.80
C GLU A 107 -2.42 19.26 -9.80
N ALA A 108 -2.22 18.86 -11.05
CA ALA A 108 -2.04 19.78 -12.17
C ALA A 108 -2.67 19.19 -13.43
N HIS A 109 -3.61 19.93 -14.03
CA HIS A 109 -4.24 19.60 -15.31
C HIS A 109 -4.90 18.19 -15.34
N GLY A 110 -5.52 17.79 -14.23
CA GLY A 110 -6.18 16.49 -14.07
C GLY A 110 -5.23 15.34 -13.72
N LEU A 111 -3.93 15.60 -13.59
CA LEU A 111 -2.92 14.60 -13.22
C LEU A 111 -2.42 14.83 -11.80
N TRP A 112 -2.28 13.73 -11.06
CA TRP A 112 -1.82 13.76 -9.68
C TRP A 112 -0.33 13.37 -9.58
N THR A 113 0.43 14.10 -8.77
CA THR A 113 1.86 13.86 -8.51
C THR A 113 2.16 13.75 -7.04
N CYS A 114 3.22 13.01 -6.72
CA CYS A 114 3.74 12.90 -5.38
C CYS A 114 5.05 13.68 -5.31
N GLY A 115 5.11 14.74 -4.51
CA GLY A 115 6.31 15.55 -4.28
C GLY A 115 7.46 14.79 -3.60
N ILE A 116 7.18 13.60 -3.05
CA ILE A 116 8.18 12.70 -2.46
C ILE A 116 8.26 11.37 -3.22
N HIS A 117 8.11 11.38 -4.55
CA HIS A 117 7.99 10.15 -5.37
C HIS A 117 9.03 9.07 -5.03
N GLU A 118 10.31 9.45 -4.98
CA GLU A 118 11.45 8.55 -4.70
C GLU A 118 11.53 8.10 -3.23
N LEU A 119 10.87 8.83 -2.34
CA LEU A 119 10.90 8.64 -0.89
C LEU A 119 9.52 8.29 -0.34
N LYS A 120 8.62 7.77 -1.18
CA LYS A 120 7.31 7.30 -0.72
C LYS A 120 7.48 6.27 0.39
N PRO A 121 6.60 6.28 1.42
CA PRO A 121 6.54 5.18 2.36
C PRO A 121 6.16 3.87 1.65
N ALA A 122 6.48 2.74 2.26
CA ALA A 122 6.23 1.41 1.72
C ALA A 122 4.77 1.23 1.25
N VAL A 123 3.79 1.63 2.07
CA VAL A 123 2.35 1.55 1.71
C VAL A 123 2.00 2.23 0.37
N CYS A 124 2.68 3.33 0.04
CA CYS A 124 2.47 4.07 -1.19
C CYS A 124 3.29 3.50 -2.37
N ARG A 125 4.46 2.94 -2.08
CA ARG A 125 5.39 2.38 -3.08
C ARG A 125 4.93 1.02 -3.57
N ASP A 126 4.42 0.20 -2.64
CA ASP A 126 4.01 -1.18 -2.89
C ASP A 126 2.56 -1.26 -3.40
N TYR A 127 1.92 -0.11 -3.62
CA TYR A 127 0.62 -0.06 -4.23
C TYR A 127 0.70 -0.34 -5.76
N PRO A 128 -0.19 -1.20 -6.29
CA PRO A 128 -1.19 -1.97 -5.57
C PRO A 128 -0.60 -3.29 -5.06
N GLY A 129 -1.01 -3.73 -3.87
CA GLY A 129 -0.64 -5.06 -3.37
C GLY A 129 -1.18 -6.22 -4.21
N THR A 130 -2.32 -6.03 -4.89
CA THR A 130 -2.91 -6.97 -5.87
C THR A 130 -3.72 -6.21 -6.93
N ARG A 131 -4.00 -6.81 -8.09
CA ARG A 131 -4.90 -6.20 -9.09
C ARG A 131 -6.31 -5.98 -8.53
N LYS A 132 -6.79 -6.88 -7.68
CA LYS A 132 -8.02 -6.69 -6.90
C LYS A 132 -7.94 -5.44 -6.03
N HIS A 133 -6.85 -5.21 -5.31
CA HIS A 133 -6.68 -3.99 -4.51
C HIS A 133 -6.75 -2.73 -5.38
N ALA A 134 -6.14 -2.74 -6.58
CA ALA A 134 -6.26 -1.64 -7.53
C ALA A 134 -7.72 -1.40 -7.94
N PHE A 135 -8.47 -2.46 -8.22
CA PHE A 135 -9.88 -2.38 -8.59
C PHE A 135 -10.73 -1.80 -7.44
N MET A 136 -10.55 -2.32 -6.22
CA MET A 136 -11.31 -1.90 -5.04
C MET A 136 -11.08 -0.43 -4.67
N THR A 137 -9.93 0.12 -5.03
CA THR A 137 -9.60 1.54 -4.83
C THR A 137 -10.01 2.42 -6.01
N GLY A 138 -10.65 1.85 -7.05
CA GLY A 138 -11.15 2.57 -8.22
C GLY A 138 -10.06 3.03 -9.19
N CYS A 139 -8.89 2.39 -9.17
CA CYS A 139 -7.82 2.69 -10.11
C CYS A 139 -8.21 2.24 -11.53
N PRO A 140 -8.11 3.10 -12.56
CA PRO A 140 -8.50 2.75 -13.92
C PRO A 140 -7.58 1.68 -14.53
N THR A 141 -6.30 1.61 -14.12
CA THR A 141 -5.36 0.58 -14.58
C THR A 141 -5.76 -0.84 -14.13
N ALA A 142 -6.65 -0.98 -13.13
CA ALA A 142 -7.05 -2.30 -12.64
C ALA A 142 -7.81 -3.15 -13.68
N LEU A 143 -8.38 -2.51 -14.70
CA LEU A 143 -9.21 -3.13 -15.74
C LEU A 143 -8.50 -3.30 -17.09
N VAL A 144 -7.26 -2.81 -17.20
CA VAL A 144 -6.44 -2.91 -18.41
C VAL A 144 -5.74 -4.25 -18.42
#